data_AF-A0A9W7HMX1-F1
#
_entry.id   AF-A0A9W7HMX1-F1
#
_cell.length_a   1.000
_cell.length_b   1.000
_cell.length_c   1.000
_cell.angle_alpha   90.00
_cell.angle_beta   90.00
_cell.angle_gamma   90.00
#
_symmetry.space_group_name_H-M   'P 1'
#
loop_
_entity.id
_entity.type
_entity.pdbx_description
1 polymer ?
#
loop_
_entity_poly.entity_id
_entity_poly.type
_entity_poly.pdbx_seq_one_letter_code
_entity_poly.pdbx_strand_id
1 'polypeptide(L)'
;MEVGEDLPLDYGDFLPLPDPNQRRRAGILLHPTSFRGPYGIGDLGEQAFHFVDWLHLAGCSVWHLDTAVLQFQNQKLVQKLEAQKVEYSTLENKFIQLKEKQKPYDFILKVVNKSWEALITDLESSSTLTRKSSGQDVGCTPNAKDGPPCLTDDAFLSRLMETGATESSSSNNFPEQIKEDREHTASEKTGNILHNIIVAIDDLWCLKDGLYVAVRKELQNDGSCRQLAELESEIKNLRTAIYVIHLKHGSLARQLQSHRDTDAKNKADLKQLKGELESAVVELQESNCKLAALKAERDATNGAFFPVLKLGSKHGSGDKVKDKHRNLHEMESSLKELLEQASSRLTELQSLHEERIKILQQLSNLQLVLEGLRAKQLQDTLLLEKHTMEKEIQQASASLDFYNMKAARIEDQLRFCSDQVQKLGEERFQKSVSLENTQKRLSDIRRSSHQARESSEDSQLKIEKSRTALVES
;
A
#
# COMPACT_ATOMS: atom_id res chain seq x y z
N MET A 1 -48.44 21.82 -74.13
CA MET A 1 -48.43 20.40 -74.50
C MET A 1 -49.65 19.77 -73.86
N GLU A 2 -50.54 19.22 -74.67
CA GLU A 2 -51.62 18.39 -74.15
C GLU A 2 -51.09 16.99 -73.83
N VAL A 3 -51.78 16.28 -72.96
CA VAL A 3 -51.35 14.96 -72.47
C VAL A 3 -51.41 13.95 -73.62
N GLY A 4 -50.24 13.49 -74.08
CA GLY A 4 -50.11 12.45 -75.11
C GLY A 4 -49.33 12.84 -76.37
N GLU A 5 -48.79 14.05 -76.48
CA GLU A 5 -47.88 14.43 -77.56
C GLU A 5 -46.44 13.93 -77.30
N ASP A 6 -45.74 13.50 -78.35
CA ASP A 6 -44.32 13.16 -78.29
C ASP A 6 -43.49 14.39 -77.91
N LEU A 7 -42.46 14.17 -77.08
CA LEU A 7 -41.55 15.24 -76.67
C LEU A 7 -40.84 15.82 -77.90
N PRO A 8 -40.61 17.15 -77.93
CA PRO A 8 -39.86 17.79 -79.01
C PRO A 8 -38.50 17.11 -79.22
N LEU A 9 -38.05 17.03 -80.48
CA LEU A 9 -36.77 16.40 -80.85
C LEU A 9 -35.55 17.04 -80.17
N ASP A 10 -35.68 18.27 -79.67
CA ASP A 10 -34.68 19.06 -78.95
C ASP A 10 -34.88 19.04 -77.42
N TYR A 11 -35.75 18.18 -76.88
CA TYR A 11 -36.00 18.10 -75.43
C TYR A 11 -34.75 17.76 -74.62
N GLY A 12 -33.80 17.01 -75.20
CA GLY A 12 -32.50 16.70 -74.57
C GLY A 12 -31.56 17.89 -74.44
N ASP A 13 -31.74 18.91 -75.28
CA ASP A 13 -30.96 20.15 -75.28
C ASP A 13 -31.63 21.26 -74.45
N PHE A 14 -32.85 21.01 -73.96
CA PHE A 14 -33.61 21.88 -73.08
C PHE A 14 -33.07 21.83 -71.64
N LEU A 15 -31.83 22.28 -71.45
CA LEU A 15 -31.44 22.79 -70.14
C LEU A 15 -32.27 24.05 -69.89
N PRO A 16 -33.05 24.14 -68.79
CA PRO A 16 -33.86 25.33 -68.53
C PRO A 16 -32.94 26.56 -68.54
N LEU A 17 -33.18 27.46 -69.49
CA LEU A 17 -32.46 28.73 -69.58
C LEU A 17 -32.52 29.43 -68.21
N PRO A 18 -31.38 29.95 -67.70
CA PRO A 18 -31.25 30.65 -66.43
C PRO A 18 -32.17 31.87 -66.22
N ASP A 19 -33.48 31.72 -66.03
CA ASP A 19 -34.27 32.81 -65.46
C ASP A 19 -34.08 32.82 -63.92
N PRO A 20 -33.39 33.81 -63.33
CA PRO A 20 -33.13 33.84 -61.89
C PRO A 20 -34.40 33.87 -61.03
N ASN A 21 -35.54 34.27 -61.59
CA ASN A 21 -36.80 34.40 -60.85
C ASN A 21 -37.70 33.14 -60.87
N GLN A 22 -37.41 32.13 -61.68
CA GLN A 22 -38.22 30.89 -61.82
C GLN A 22 -37.44 29.59 -61.61
N ARG A 23 -36.23 29.63 -61.03
CA ARG A 23 -35.46 28.41 -60.73
C ARG A 23 -36.13 27.61 -59.61
N ARG A 24 -36.51 26.36 -59.90
CA ARG A 24 -36.74 25.35 -58.84
C ARG A 24 -35.42 25.17 -58.08
N ARG A 25 -35.44 25.48 -56.78
CA ARG A 25 -34.26 25.34 -55.91
C ARG A 25 -34.40 24.06 -55.09
N ALA A 26 -33.43 23.18 -55.21
CA ALA A 26 -33.23 22.04 -54.33
C ALA A 26 -32.02 22.29 -53.43
N GLY A 27 -32.07 21.75 -52.22
CA GLY A 27 -31.04 21.94 -51.20
C GLY A 27 -31.03 20.81 -50.19
N ILE A 28 -29.90 20.63 -49.51
CA ILE A 28 -29.73 19.62 -48.47
C ILE A 28 -29.53 20.35 -47.14
N LEU A 29 -30.32 19.97 -46.14
CA LEU A 29 -30.09 20.36 -44.74
C LEU A 29 -29.19 19.30 -44.12
N LEU A 30 -28.04 19.73 -43.60
CA LEU A 30 -27.02 18.82 -43.10
C LEU A 30 -26.56 19.22 -41.71
N HIS A 31 -26.31 18.23 -40.84
CA HIS A 31 -25.70 18.49 -39.55
C HIS A 31 -24.21 18.84 -39.75
N PRO A 32 -23.65 19.80 -39.01
CA PRO A 32 -22.26 20.23 -39.15
C PRO A 32 -21.20 19.12 -39.01
N THR A 33 -21.54 18.01 -38.35
CA THR A 33 -20.68 16.84 -38.15
C THR A 33 -21.06 15.65 -39.05
N SER A 34 -21.79 15.88 -40.15
CA SER A 34 -22.23 14.81 -41.05
C SER A 34 -21.13 14.30 -41.98
N PHE A 35 -20.03 15.05 -42.15
CA PHE A 35 -18.91 14.63 -42.98
C PHE A 35 -17.89 13.85 -42.16
N ARG A 36 -17.38 12.74 -42.68
CA ARG A 36 -16.42 11.90 -41.93
C ARG A 36 -15.08 12.64 -41.76
N GLY A 37 -14.55 12.63 -40.54
CA GLY A 37 -13.21 13.10 -40.20
C GLY A 37 -12.40 12.02 -39.46
N PRO A 38 -11.07 12.14 -39.40
CA PRO A 38 -10.17 11.13 -38.83
C PRO A 38 -10.40 10.86 -37.32
N TYR A 39 -11.11 11.75 -36.63
CA TYR A 39 -11.37 11.69 -35.19
C TYR A 39 -12.79 11.20 -34.83
N GLY A 40 -13.53 10.61 -35.77
CA GLY A 40 -14.78 9.87 -35.52
C GLY A 40 -16.05 10.70 -35.28
N ILE A 41 -15.91 11.92 -34.76
CA ILE A 41 -16.97 12.95 -34.75
C ILE A 41 -16.75 13.78 -36.00
N GLY A 42 -17.70 13.78 -36.93
CA GLY A 42 -17.49 14.34 -38.26
C GLY A 42 -16.94 15.78 -38.29
N ASP A 43 -16.24 16.12 -39.37
CA ASP A 43 -15.39 17.32 -39.50
C ASP A 43 -15.68 18.10 -40.80
N LEU A 44 -15.50 19.42 -40.76
CA LEU A 44 -15.54 20.31 -41.93
C LEU A 44 -14.21 20.30 -42.69
N GLY A 45 -13.66 19.09 -42.91
CA GLY A 45 -12.40 18.86 -43.62
C GLY A 45 -12.59 18.71 -45.13
N GLU A 46 -11.63 18.07 -45.79
CA GLU A 46 -11.58 17.87 -47.26
C GLU A 46 -12.86 17.26 -47.85
N GLN A 47 -13.52 16.36 -47.10
CA GLN A 47 -14.79 15.75 -47.51
C GLN A 47 -15.96 16.73 -47.59
N ALA A 48 -15.95 17.80 -46.79
CA ALA A 48 -16.97 18.85 -46.86
C ALA A 48 -16.81 19.66 -48.15
N PHE A 49 -15.58 19.94 -48.57
CA PHE A 49 -15.30 20.65 -49.83
C PHE A 49 -15.73 19.81 -51.04
N HIS A 50 -15.37 18.52 -51.07
CA HIS A 50 -15.83 17.60 -52.13
C HIS A 50 -17.35 17.52 -52.24
N PHE A 51 -18.05 17.55 -51.10
CA PHE A 51 -19.51 17.55 -51.10
C PHE A 51 -20.10 18.86 -51.62
N VAL A 52 -19.49 20.01 -51.31
CA VAL A 52 -19.91 21.31 -51.85
C VAL A 52 -19.68 21.37 -53.37
N ASP A 53 -18.55 20.86 -53.86
CA ASP A 53 -18.26 20.76 -55.29
C ASP A 53 -19.29 19.86 -56.00
N TRP A 54 -19.62 18.72 -55.37
CA TRP A 54 -20.67 17.83 -55.87
C TRP A 54 -22.05 18.51 -55.90
N LEU A 55 -22.43 19.25 -54.84
CA LEU A 55 -23.68 20.00 -54.79
C LEU A 55 -23.74 21.07 -55.90
N HIS A 56 -22.63 21.74 -56.15
CA HIS A 56 -22.50 22.73 -57.22
C HIS A 56 -22.71 22.09 -58.60
N LEU A 57 -22.04 20.96 -58.86
CA LEU A 57 -22.20 20.20 -60.11
C LEU A 57 -23.63 19.66 -60.29
N ALA A 58 -24.31 19.30 -59.19
CA ALA A 58 -25.69 18.83 -59.19
C ALA A 58 -26.73 19.95 -59.38
N GLY A 59 -26.31 21.22 -59.43
CA GLY A 59 -27.22 22.38 -59.60
C GLY A 59 -28.02 22.75 -58.34
N CYS A 60 -27.69 22.16 -57.18
CA CYS A 60 -28.28 22.52 -55.90
C CYS A 60 -27.73 23.88 -55.44
N SER A 61 -28.62 24.82 -55.15
CA SER A 61 -28.25 26.23 -54.87
C SER A 61 -28.60 26.70 -53.45
N VAL A 62 -29.28 25.85 -52.66
CA VAL A 62 -29.67 26.18 -51.28
C VAL A 62 -28.99 25.20 -50.32
N TRP A 63 -28.25 25.73 -49.36
CA TRP A 63 -27.64 24.95 -48.29
C TRP A 63 -27.70 25.77 -47.00
N HIS A 64 -28.07 25.12 -45.89
CA HIS A 64 -28.19 25.77 -44.59
C HIS A 64 -27.43 24.95 -43.55
N LEU A 65 -26.57 25.61 -42.80
CA LEU A 65 -25.80 25.03 -41.72
C LEU A 65 -26.31 25.61 -40.40
N ASP A 66 -26.68 24.76 -39.45
CA ASP A 66 -27.15 25.22 -38.15
C ASP A 66 -25.97 25.73 -37.29
N THR A 67 -25.68 27.01 -37.40
CA THR A 67 -24.59 27.67 -36.68
C THR A 67 -24.86 27.77 -35.18
N ALA A 68 -26.11 27.72 -34.74
CA ALA A 68 -26.47 27.79 -33.32
C ALA A 68 -26.08 26.49 -32.60
N VAL A 69 -26.28 25.34 -33.25
CA VAL A 69 -25.82 24.04 -32.73
C VAL A 69 -24.30 23.99 -32.60
N LEU A 70 -23.56 24.52 -33.57
CA LEU A 70 -22.10 24.62 -33.51
C LEU A 70 -21.62 25.49 -32.34
N GLN A 71 -22.24 26.66 -32.15
CA GLN A 71 -21.92 27.55 -31.05
C GLN A 71 -22.15 26.88 -29.70
N PHE A 72 -23.29 26.19 -29.55
CA PHE A 72 -23.60 25.45 -28.32
C PHE A 72 -22.63 24.31 -28.05
N GLN A 73 -22.26 23.53 -29.07
CA GLN A 73 -21.29 22.44 -28.95
C GLN A 73 -19.90 22.96 -28.57
N ASN A 74 -19.43 24.04 -29.21
CA ASN A 74 -18.16 24.67 -28.87
C ASN A 74 -18.17 25.21 -27.43
N GLN A 75 -19.26 25.85 -26.99
CA GLN A 75 -19.39 26.30 -25.61
C GLN A 75 -19.30 25.14 -24.60
N LYS A 76 -19.94 24.01 -24.92
CA LYS A 76 -19.88 22.79 -24.07
C LYS A 76 -18.48 22.18 -24.04
N LEU A 77 -17.74 22.21 -25.14
CA LEU A 77 -16.35 21.74 -25.19
C LEU A 77 -15.42 22.64 -24.37
N VAL A 78 -15.59 23.96 -24.46
CA VAL A 78 -14.84 24.93 -23.64
C VAL A 78 -15.08 24.69 -22.16
N GLN A 79 -16.33 24.48 -21.74
CA GLN A 79 -16.66 24.15 -20.34
C GLN A 79 -15.98 22.85 -19.87
N LYS A 80 -15.93 21.81 -20.70
CA LYS A 80 -15.22 20.56 -20.38
C LYS A 80 -13.72 20.77 -20.26
N LEU A 81 -13.14 21.56 -21.16
CA LEU A 81 -11.71 21.88 -21.14
C LEU A 81 -11.34 22.66 -19.87
N GLU A 82 -12.15 23.65 -19.49
CA GLU A 82 -11.97 24.43 -18.27
C GLU A 82 -12.06 23.55 -17.02
N ALA A 83 -13.04 22.64 -16.96
CA ALA A 83 -13.16 21.68 -15.86
C ALA A 83 -11.91 20.78 -15.74
N GLN A 84 -11.45 20.20 -16.85
CA GLN A 84 -10.24 19.38 -16.88
C GLN A 84 -8.99 20.16 -16.46
N LYS A 85 -8.89 21.44 -16.86
CA LYS A 85 -7.77 22.31 -16.46
C LYS A 85 -7.72 22.54 -14.95
N VAL A 86 -8.87 22.74 -14.32
CA VAL A 86 -8.98 22.90 -12.86
C VAL A 86 -8.62 21.59 -12.14
N GLU A 87 -9.10 20.45 -12.64
CA GLU A 87 -8.74 19.13 -12.11
C GLU A 87 -7.24 18.87 -12.19
N TYR A 88 -6.62 19.15 -13.34
CA TYR A 88 -5.18 19.01 -13.53
C TYR A 88 -4.39 19.91 -12.58
N SER A 89 -4.79 21.18 -12.44
CA SER A 89 -4.16 22.09 -11.49
C SER A 89 -4.28 21.60 -10.03
N THR A 90 -5.41 21.00 -9.67
CA THR A 90 -5.62 20.41 -8.34
C THR A 90 -4.70 19.20 -8.11
N LEU A 91 -4.54 18.35 -9.13
CA LEU A 91 -3.67 17.17 -9.05
C LEU A 91 -2.19 17.56 -8.98
N GLU A 92 -1.77 18.55 -9.76
CA GLU A 92 -0.42 19.10 -9.72
C GLU A 92 -0.09 19.67 -8.33
N ASN A 93 -1.02 20.42 -7.73
CA ASN A 93 -0.85 20.91 -6.37
C ASN A 93 -0.71 19.77 -5.34
N LYS A 94 -1.49 18.70 -5.48
CA LYS A 94 -1.36 17.50 -4.62
C LYS A 94 0.00 16.82 -4.81
N PHE A 95 0.50 16.75 -6.04
CA PHE A 95 1.81 16.17 -6.33
C PHE A 95 2.94 16.98 -5.68
N ILE A 96 2.90 18.32 -5.80
CA ILE A 96 3.86 19.21 -5.15
C ILE A 96 3.83 19.02 -3.62
N GLN A 97 2.65 18.94 -3.01
CA GLN A 97 2.51 18.69 -1.57
C GLN A 97 3.09 17.34 -1.14
N LEU A 98 2.84 16.27 -1.90
CA LEU A 98 3.42 14.95 -1.62
C LEU A 98 4.96 14.97 -1.73
N LYS A 99 5.48 15.65 -2.74
CA LYS A 99 6.93 15.81 -2.92
C LYS A 99 7.57 16.61 -1.79
N GLU A 100 6.90 17.65 -1.27
CA GLU A 100 7.37 18.38 -0.09
C GLU A 100 7.34 17.51 1.17
N LYS A 101 6.29 16.71 1.35
CA LYS A 101 6.20 15.75 2.46
C LYS A 101 7.28 14.67 2.37
N GLN A 102 7.76 14.32 1.18
CA GLN A 102 8.82 13.32 0.98
C GLN A 102 10.21 13.83 1.37
N LYS A 103 10.53 15.10 1.11
CA LYS A 103 11.85 15.72 1.41
C LYS A 103 12.41 15.43 2.82
N PRO A 104 11.63 15.56 3.93
CA PRO A 104 12.16 15.24 5.25
C PRO A 104 12.49 13.75 5.42
N TYR A 105 11.74 12.83 4.81
CA TYR A 105 12.05 11.40 4.87
C TYR A 105 13.34 11.08 4.13
N ASP A 106 13.56 11.68 2.95
CA ASP A 106 14.81 11.51 2.21
C ASP A 106 16.02 12.04 3.02
N PHE A 107 15.83 13.16 3.72
CA PHE A 107 16.83 13.71 4.62
C PHE A 107 17.12 12.75 5.79
N ILE A 108 16.08 12.22 6.44
CA ILE A 108 16.22 11.25 7.54
C ILE A 108 16.93 9.98 7.05
N LEU A 109 16.51 9.42 5.90
CA LEU A 109 17.15 8.25 5.31
C LEU A 109 18.64 8.48 5.05
N LYS A 110 19.02 9.67 4.58
CA LYS A 110 20.43 10.03 4.37
C LYS A 110 21.21 10.09 5.68
N VAL A 111 20.61 10.60 6.76
CA VAL A 111 21.24 10.62 8.10
C VAL A 111 21.39 9.21 8.65
N VAL A 112 20.32 8.40 8.57
CA VAL A 112 20.32 7.00 9.03
C VAL A 112 21.38 6.19 8.27
N ASN A 113 21.47 6.34 6.95
CA ASN A 113 22.48 5.66 6.16
C ASN A 113 23.90 6.07 6.57
N LYS A 114 24.14 7.36 6.83
CA LYS A 114 25.45 7.82 7.33
C LYS A 114 25.80 7.23 8.70
N SER A 115 24.85 7.16 9.62
CA SER A 115 25.08 6.53 10.93
C SER A 115 25.31 5.02 10.82
N TRP A 116 24.63 4.36 9.88
CA TRP A 116 24.80 2.94 9.63
C TRP A 116 26.19 2.61 9.08
N GLU A 117 26.67 3.38 8.10
CA GLU A 117 28.03 3.25 7.56
C GLU A 117 29.11 3.50 8.63
N ALA A 118 28.90 4.49 9.50
CA ALA A 118 29.80 4.76 10.62
C ALA A 118 29.85 3.58 11.60
N LEU A 119 28.69 3.03 11.98
CA LEU A 119 28.61 1.87 12.86
C LEU A 119 29.31 0.63 12.26
N ILE A 120 29.12 0.36 10.96
CA ILE A 120 29.79 -0.75 10.28
C ILE A 120 31.31 -0.55 10.34
N THR A 121 31.79 0.67 10.10
CA THR A 121 33.22 1.00 10.15
C THR A 121 33.80 0.87 11.56
N ASP A 122 33.07 1.31 12.58
CA ASP A 122 33.47 1.16 13.99
C ASP A 122 33.50 -0.32 14.41
N LEU A 123 32.51 -1.11 13.97
CA LEU A 123 32.43 -2.54 14.23
C LEU A 123 33.57 -3.31 13.55
N GLU A 124 33.91 -2.95 12.32
CA GLU A 124 35.07 -3.48 11.59
C GLU A 124 36.36 -3.20 12.36
N SER A 125 36.58 -1.96 12.81
CA SER A 125 37.76 -1.59 13.60
C SER A 125 37.84 -2.36 14.93
N SER A 126 36.72 -2.53 15.64
CA SER A 126 36.62 -3.27 16.90
C SER A 126 36.86 -4.77 16.70
N SER A 127 36.38 -5.32 15.60
CA SER A 127 36.61 -6.71 15.18
C SER A 127 38.11 -6.99 14.98
N THR A 128 38.82 -6.09 14.29
CA THR A 128 40.29 -6.24 14.12
C THR A 128 41.07 -6.10 15.43
N LEU A 129 40.58 -5.30 16.38
CA LEU A 129 41.21 -5.11 17.69
C LEU A 129 41.11 -6.37 18.56
N THR A 130 39.93 -7.00 18.59
CA THR A 130 39.69 -8.26 19.32
C THR A 130 40.64 -9.37 18.84
N ARG A 131 40.83 -9.50 17.52
CA ARG A 131 41.78 -10.46 16.93
C ARG A 131 43.24 -10.23 17.35
N LYS A 132 43.67 -8.97 17.47
CA LYS A 132 45.05 -8.66 17.92
C LYS A 132 45.29 -9.03 19.38
N SER A 133 44.22 -9.08 20.20
CA SER A 133 44.32 -9.43 21.62
C SER A 133 44.33 -10.94 21.92
N SER A 134 43.76 -11.78 21.04
CA SER A 134 43.84 -13.26 21.20
C SER A 134 45.16 -13.86 20.71
N GLY A 135 45.87 -13.15 19.83
CA GLY A 135 47.12 -13.62 19.21
C GLY A 135 48.40 -13.39 20.03
N GLN A 136 48.32 -12.88 21.26
CA GLN A 136 49.52 -12.62 22.09
C GLN A 136 49.55 -13.55 23.32
N ASP A 137 50.55 -14.44 23.30
CA ASP A 137 51.05 -15.29 24.39
C ASP A 137 50.11 -16.37 24.95
N VAL A 138 50.02 -17.52 24.27
CA VAL A 138 50.29 -18.83 24.91
C VAL A 138 50.86 -19.78 23.86
N GLY A 139 52.12 -20.17 24.02
CA GLY A 139 52.73 -21.23 23.22
C GLY A 139 52.05 -22.57 23.49
N CYS A 140 51.21 -23.03 22.57
CA CYS A 140 50.82 -24.43 22.46
C CYS A 140 50.92 -24.87 21.01
N THR A 141 52.00 -25.59 20.71
CA THR A 141 52.14 -26.41 19.51
C THR A 141 50.99 -27.41 19.42
N PRO A 142 50.16 -27.39 18.35
CA PRO A 142 49.14 -28.40 18.15
C PRO A 142 49.81 -29.66 17.62
N ASN A 143 49.69 -30.74 18.38
CA ASN A 143 50.13 -32.06 17.99
C ASN A 143 49.32 -32.51 16.77
N ALA A 144 50.02 -32.89 15.71
CA ALA A 144 49.46 -33.30 14.44
C ALA A 144 48.43 -34.42 14.61
N LYS A 145 47.17 -34.12 14.33
CA LYS A 145 46.22 -35.10 13.83
C LYS A 145 45.62 -34.54 12.55
N ASP A 146 45.99 -35.19 11.45
CA ASP A 146 45.43 -35.01 10.12
C ASP A 146 43.90 -35.06 10.18
N GLY A 147 43.29 -33.89 10.07
CA GLY A 147 41.90 -33.70 9.68
C GLY A 147 41.91 -32.60 8.61
N PRO A 148 41.06 -32.68 7.56
CA PRO A 148 41.07 -31.69 6.49
C PRO A 148 40.82 -30.29 7.08
N PRO A 149 41.50 -29.23 6.61
CA PRO A 149 41.13 -27.87 6.98
C PRO A 149 39.66 -27.68 6.63
N CYS A 150 38.90 -27.06 7.55
CA CYS A 150 37.47 -26.84 7.44
C CYS A 150 37.13 -25.97 6.22
N LEU A 151 37.04 -26.57 5.04
CA LEU A 151 36.63 -25.94 3.76
C LEU A 151 35.15 -25.51 3.76
N THR A 152 34.40 -25.76 4.84
CA THR A 152 32.97 -25.48 4.95
C THR A 152 32.64 -24.07 5.39
N ASP A 153 33.54 -23.40 6.10
CA ASP A 153 33.26 -22.06 6.66
C ASP A 153 33.28 -20.98 5.58
N ASP A 154 34.17 -21.10 4.60
CA ASP A 154 34.26 -20.19 3.45
C ASP A 154 33.05 -20.32 2.52
N ALA A 155 32.54 -21.54 2.32
CA ALA A 155 31.33 -21.82 1.54
C ALA A 155 30.04 -21.42 2.27
N PHE A 156 30.05 -21.34 3.61
CA PHE A 156 28.94 -20.85 4.41
C PHE A 156 28.89 -19.32 4.40
N LEU A 157 30.04 -18.66 4.61
CA LEU A 157 30.15 -17.20 4.53
C LEU A 157 29.83 -16.67 3.13
N SER A 158 30.29 -17.35 2.08
CA SER A 158 29.95 -17.01 0.68
C SER A 158 28.44 -17.08 0.41
N ARG A 159 27.76 -18.13 0.89
CA ARG A 159 26.29 -18.27 0.75
C ARG A 159 25.49 -17.28 1.60
N LEU A 160 26.06 -16.77 2.69
CA LEU A 160 25.42 -15.76 3.54
C LEU A 160 25.54 -14.36 2.95
N MET A 161 26.64 -14.08 2.22
CA MET A 161 26.89 -12.81 1.53
C MET A 161 26.22 -12.74 0.15
N GLU A 162 25.88 -13.87 -0.47
CA GLU A 162 24.99 -13.92 -1.63
C GLU A 162 23.61 -13.40 -1.21
N THR A 163 23.30 -12.14 -1.56
CA THR A 163 22.03 -11.46 -1.30
C THR A 163 20.90 -12.08 -2.11
N GLY A 164 20.51 -13.30 -1.74
CA GLY A 164 19.34 -13.97 -2.27
C GLY A 164 18.07 -13.17 -1.95
N ALA A 165 17.47 -12.61 -2.99
CA ALA A 165 16.11 -12.04 -3.07
C ALA A 165 15.90 -10.52 -2.83
N THR A 166 16.85 -9.64 -3.18
CA THR A 166 16.55 -8.19 -3.34
C THR A 166 17.04 -7.54 -4.64
N GLU A 167 17.45 -8.31 -5.65
CA GLU A 167 17.61 -7.81 -7.01
C GLU A 167 16.24 -7.47 -7.61
N SER A 168 15.76 -6.29 -7.24
CA SER A 168 14.59 -5.67 -7.82
C SER A 168 15.05 -4.88 -9.03
N SER A 169 14.48 -5.27 -10.17
CA SER A 169 14.66 -4.69 -11.49
C SER A 169 14.31 -3.20 -11.47
N SER A 170 15.32 -2.35 -11.30
CA SER A 170 15.25 -0.92 -11.57
C SER A 170 15.54 -0.71 -13.06
N SER A 171 14.54 -0.88 -13.93
CA SER A 171 14.62 -0.42 -15.31
C SER A 171 14.49 1.11 -15.33
N ASN A 172 15.56 1.82 -15.02
CA ASN A 172 15.69 3.23 -15.38
C ASN A 172 17.09 3.42 -15.96
N ASN A 173 17.13 3.60 -17.28
CA ASN A 173 18.33 3.89 -18.04
C ASN A 173 18.92 5.25 -17.62
N PHE A 174 19.91 5.24 -16.73
CA PHE A 174 20.96 6.27 -16.61
C PHE A 174 22.25 5.63 -16.09
N PRO A 175 23.44 6.12 -16.49
CA PRO A 175 24.70 5.41 -16.23
C PRO A 175 25.19 5.65 -14.80
N GLU A 176 25.07 4.65 -13.92
CA GLU A 176 25.62 4.66 -12.56
C GLU A 176 26.60 3.51 -12.35
N GLN A 177 27.77 3.61 -12.99
CA GLN A 177 28.91 2.71 -12.75
C GLN A 177 29.56 2.92 -11.36
N ILE A 178 28.98 3.75 -10.49
CA ILE A 178 29.52 4.11 -9.17
C ILE A 178 28.74 3.44 -8.01
N LYS A 179 27.56 2.85 -8.27
CA LYS A 179 26.76 2.22 -7.21
C LYS A 179 27.14 0.77 -6.90
N GLU A 180 27.60 0.00 -7.89
CA GLU A 180 28.00 -1.40 -7.69
C GLU A 180 29.21 -1.55 -6.74
N ASP A 181 30.21 -0.67 -6.84
CA ASP A 181 31.41 -0.70 -5.97
C ASP A 181 31.08 -0.53 -4.47
N ARG A 182 29.99 0.20 -4.15
CA ARG A 182 29.62 0.50 -2.76
C ARG A 182 28.86 -0.64 -2.08
N GLU A 183 28.05 -1.39 -2.83
CA GLU A 183 27.39 -2.60 -2.32
C GLU A 183 28.39 -3.74 -2.10
N HIS A 184 29.36 -3.90 -3.01
CA HIS A 184 30.42 -4.89 -2.87
C HIS A 184 31.33 -4.62 -1.66
N THR A 185 31.71 -3.37 -1.38
CA THR A 185 32.53 -3.04 -0.19
C THR A 185 31.78 -3.25 1.12
N ALA A 186 30.47 -2.98 1.19
CA ALA A 186 29.68 -3.24 2.40
C ALA A 186 29.52 -4.75 2.70
N SER A 187 29.36 -5.55 1.64
CA SER A 187 29.32 -7.02 1.74
C SER A 187 30.67 -7.59 2.24
N GLU A 188 31.78 -7.12 1.67
CA GLU A 188 33.13 -7.54 2.07
C GLU A 188 33.47 -7.20 3.53
N LYS A 189 33.12 -5.98 3.97
CA LYS A 189 33.27 -5.57 5.39
C LYS A 189 32.48 -6.46 6.34
N THR A 190 31.25 -6.81 5.96
CA THR A 190 30.38 -7.69 6.75
C THR A 190 30.97 -9.10 6.84
N GLY A 191 31.52 -9.62 5.73
CA GLY A 191 32.24 -10.90 5.70
C GLY A 191 33.47 -10.91 6.62
N ASN A 192 34.28 -9.85 6.60
CA ASN A 192 35.44 -9.71 7.46
C ASN A 192 35.08 -9.66 8.95
N ILE A 193 34.01 -8.94 9.31
CA ILE A 193 33.50 -8.88 10.69
C ILE A 193 33.07 -10.26 11.16
N LEU A 194 32.28 -10.98 10.36
CA LEU A 194 31.79 -12.32 10.69
C LEU A 194 32.94 -13.32 10.83
N HIS A 195 33.88 -13.32 9.90
CA HIS A 195 35.04 -14.20 9.93
C HIS A 195 35.86 -14.00 11.22
N ASN A 196 36.15 -12.76 11.59
CA ASN A 196 36.90 -12.47 12.82
C ASN A 196 36.13 -12.84 14.10
N ILE A 197 34.80 -12.69 14.13
CA ILE A 197 33.97 -13.12 15.27
C ILE A 197 34.00 -14.65 15.41
N ILE A 198 33.88 -15.38 14.30
CA ILE A 198 33.96 -16.85 14.29
C ILE A 198 35.31 -17.32 14.84
N VAL A 199 36.42 -16.74 14.35
CA VAL A 199 37.76 -17.07 14.83
C VAL A 199 37.92 -16.77 16.33
N ALA A 200 37.41 -15.63 16.82
CA ALA A 200 37.48 -15.31 18.25
C ALA A 200 36.64 -16.27 19.12
N ILE A 201 35.49 -16.74 18.61
CA ILE A 201 34.67 -17.76 19.27
C ILE A 201 35.44 -19.08 19.33
N ASP A 202 36.06 -19.51 18.24
CA ASP A 202 36.83 -20.74 18.18
C ASP A 202 38.04 -20.69 19.15
N ASP A 203 38.76 -19.58 19.21
CA ASP A 203 39.83 -19.34 20.19
C ASP A 203 39.33 -19.50 21.64
N LEU A 204 38.15 -18.92 21.96
CA LEU A 204 37.51 -19.04 23.27
C LEU A 204 37.07 -20.48 23.58
N TRP A 205 36.58 -21.22 22.59
CA TRP A 205 36.25 -22.63 22.74
C TRP A 205 37.49 -23.48 23.01
N CYS A 206 38.58 -23.25 22.27
CA CYS A 206 39.86 -23.91 22.52
C CYS A 206 40.40 -23.60 23.93
N LEU A 207 40.31 -22.35 24.38
CA LEU A 207 40.71 -21.94 25.73
C LEU A 207 39.86 -22.63 26.81
N LYS A 208 38.53 -22.64 26.63
CA LYS A 208 37.57 -23.30 27.52
C LYS A 208 37.83 -24.80 27.59
N ASP A 209 38.09 -25.46 26.48
CA ASP A 209 38.37 -26.89 26.44
C ASP A 209 39.72 -27.21 27.09
N GLY A 210 40.73 -26.37 26.87
CA GLY A 210 42.02 -26.45 27.57
C GLY A 210 41.87 -26.29 29.09
N LEU A 211 41.09 -25.31 29.54
CA LEU A 211 40.76 -25.09 30.95
C LEU A 211 39.94 -26.25 31.52
N TYR A 212 38.97 -26.79 30.77
CA TYR A 212 38.18 -27.94 31.19
C TYR A 212 39.06 -29.18 31.38
N VAL A 213 40.04 -29.40 30.50
CA VAL A 213 41.02 -30.48 30.63
C VAL A 213 41.97 -30.25 31.81
N ALA A 214 42.40 -29.01 32.05
CA ALA A 214 43.26 -28.65 33.18
C ALA A 214 42.53 -28.78 34.53
N VAL A 215 41.31 -28.25 34.63
CA VAL A 215 40.45 -28.37 35.82
C VAL A 215 40.06 -29.81 36.07
N ARG A 216 39.77 -30.62 35.04
CA ARG A 216 39.49 -32.06 35.21
C ARG A 216 40.72 -32.82 35.74
N LYS A 217 41.95 -32.40 35.40
CA LYS A 217 43.19 -32.97 35.97
C LYS A 217 43.39 -32.56 37.43
N GLU A 218 43.13 -31.30 37.78
CA GLU A 218 43.23 -30.80 39.17
C GLU A 218 42.12 -31.37 40.08
N LEU A 219 40.91 -31.56 39.55
CA LEU A 219 39.74 -32.04 40.31
C LEU A 219 39.79 -33.54 40.64
N GLN A 220 40.68 -34.32 40.01
CA GLN A 220 40.95 -35.70 40.45
C GLN A 220 41.64 -35.76 41.82
N ASN A 221 42.15 -34.63 42.34
CA ASN A 221 42.90 -34.58 43.59
C ASN A 221 42.18 -33.99 44.79
N ASP A 222 41.00 -33.36 44.66
CA ASP A 222 40.38 -32.70 45.82
C ASP A 222 38.86 -32.90 45.99
N GLY A 223 38.51 -33.34 47.20
CA GLY A 223 37.18 -33.83 47.58
C GLY A 223 36.17 -32.73 47.91
N SER A 224 35.69 -32.00 46.90
CA SER A 224 34.57 -31.05 47.06
C SER A 224 33.34 -31.49 46.25
N CYS A 225 32.50 -32.33 46.84
CA CYS A 225 31.40 -33.03 46.13
C CYS A 225 30.01 -32.36 46.25
N ARG A 226 29.86 -31.23 46.97
CA ARG A 226 28.54 -30.62 47.21
C ARG A 226 28.18 -29.43 46.30
N GLN A 227 29.15 -28.58 45.94
CA GLN A 227 28.88 -27.42 45.06
C GLN A 227 28.72 -27.81 43.58
N LEU A 228 29.32 -28.92 43.16
CA LEU A 228 29.19 -29.45 41.79
C LEU A 228 27.77 -29.94 41.49
N ALA A 229 27.08 -30.54 42.46
CA ALA A 229 25.73 -31.06 42.27
C ALA A 229 24.69 -29.96 42.03
N GLU A 230 24.83 -28.81 42.71
CA GLU A 230 23.98 -27.63 42.46
C GLU A 230 24.26 -27.03 41.08
N LEU A 231 25.54 -26.84 40.72
CA LEU A 231 25.92 -26.32 39.41
C LEU A 231 25.52 -27.26 38.25
N GLU A 232 25.62 -28.57 38.43
CA GLU A 232 25.15 -29.55 37.45
C GLU A 232 23.63 -29.50 37.27
N SER A 233 22.87 -29.28 38.35
CA SER A 233 21.43 -29.11 38.28
C SER A 233 21.04 -27.82 37.55
N GLU A 234 21.76 -26.72 37.80
CA GLU A 234 21.59 -25.43 37.14
C GLU A 234 21.88 -25.54 35.63
N ILE A 235 22.99 -26.20 35.26
CA ILE A 235 23.37 -26.45 33.86
C ILE A 235 22.31 -27.31 33.15
N LYS A 236 21.75 -28.30 33.85
CA LYS A 236 20.68 -29.15 33.30
C LYS A 236 19.38 -28.36 33.08
N ASN A 237 19.05 -27.45 34.00
CA ASN A 237 17.90 -26.54 33.86
C ASN A 237 18.10 -25.58 32.69
N LEU A 238 19.29 -24.97 32.57
CA LEU A 238 19.63 -24.08 31.45
C LEU A 238 19.60 -24.80 30.10
N ARG A 239 20.16 -26.01 30.00
CA ARG A 239 20.05 -26.84 28.78
C ARG A 239 18.61 -27.11 28.38
N THR A 240 17.74 -27.39 29.36
CA THR A 240 16.32 -27.63 29.12
C THR A 240 15.62 -26.35 28.63
N ALA A 241 15.92 -25.20 29.25
CA ALA A 241 15.39 -23.91 28.80
C ALA A 241 15.83 -23.55 27.37
N ILE A 242 17.11 -23.77 27.05
CA ILE A 242 17.67 -23.56 25.70
C ILE A 242 16.99 -24.48 24.68
N TYR A 243 16.76 -25.75 25.02
CA TYR A 243 16.04 -26.69 24.15
C TYR A 243 14.61 -26.23 23.86
N VAL A 244 13.88 -25.74 24.87
CA VAL A 244 12.52 -25.19 24.70
C VAL A 244 12.53 -23.95 23.80
N ILE A 245 13.51 -23.05 23.98
CA ILE A 245 13.66 -21.86 23.14
C ILE A 245 13.98 -22.28 21.70
N HIS A 246 14.87 -23.25 21.49
CA HIS A 246 15.23 -23.72 20.16
C HIS A 246 14.04 -24.37 19.43
N LEU A 247 13.21 -25.15 20.14
CA LEU A 247 11.97 -25.69 19.59
C LEU A 247 10.99 -24.59 19.17
N LYS A 248 10.82 -23.55 20.00
CA LYS A 248 9.97 -22.39 19.65
C LYS A 248 10.52 -21.65 18.45
N HIS A 249 11.82 -21.38 18.42
CA HIS A 249 12.49 -20.75 17.28
C HIS A 249 12.28 -21.56 16.00
N GLY A 250 12.45 -22.88 16.04
CA GLY A 250 12.19 -23.76 14.90
C GLY A 250 10.72 -23.79 14.47
N SER A 251 9.77 -23.59 15.39
CA SER A 251 8.35 -23.44 15.04
C SER A 251 8.05 -22.10 14.38
N LEU A 252 8.58 -21.00 14.92
CA LEU A 252 8.43 -19.65 14.37
C LEU A 252 9.08 -19.55 12.97
N ALA A 253 10.27 -20.12 12.80
CA ALA A 253 10.96 -20.17 11.51
C ALA A 253 10.13 -20.92 10.45
N ARG A 254 9.52 -22.06 10.81
CA ARG A 254 8.61 -22.80 9.91
C ARG A 254 7.36 -21.99 9.53
N GLN A 255 6.77 -21.26 10.47
CA GLN A 255 5.63 -20.38 10.18
C GLN A 255 6.01 -19.23 9.24
N LEU A 256 7.17 -18.60 9.48
CA LEU A 256 7.70 -17.56 8.59
C LEU A 256 7.98 -18.09 7.20
N GLN A 257 8.56 -19.30 7.08
CA GLN A 257 8.78 -19.94 5.80
C GLN A 257 7.47 -20.20 5.06
N SER A 258 6.45 -20.73 5.75
CA SER A 258 5.12 -20.95 5.17
C SER A 258 4.46 -19.65 4.68
N HIS A 259 4.63 -18.54 5.40
CA HIS A 259 4.16 -17.22 4.95
C HIS A 259 4.89 -16.77 3.68
N ARG A 260 6.21 -16.93 3.61
CA ARG A 260 7.00 -16.60 2.41
C ARG A 260 6.58 -17.45 1.20
N ASP A 261 6.38 -18.75 1.40
CA ASP A 261 5.96 -19.65 0.32
C ASP A 261 4.56 -19.28 -0.19
N THR A 262 3.65 -18.89 0.71
CA THR A 262 2.31 -18.41 0.35
C THR A 262 2.35 -17.09 -0.41
N ASP A 263 3.21 -16.16 0.01
CA ASP A 263 3.39 -14.88 -0.69
C ASP A 263 3.98 -15.08 -2.09
N ALA A 264 4.98 -15.96 -2.22
CA ALA A 264 5.54 -16.34 -3.52
C ALA A 264 4.49 -16.95 -4.45
N LYS A 265 3.63 -17.84 -3.92
CA LYS A 265 2.51 -18.41 -4.66
C LYS A 265 1.51 -17.34 -5.13
N ASN A 266 1.06 -16.48 -4.22
CA ASN A 266 0.13 -15.39 -4.55
C ASN A 266 0.71 -14.44 -5.61
N LYS A 267 2.01 -14.14 -5.53
CA LYS A 267 2.71 -13.32 -6.52
C LYS A 267 2.78 -13.99 -7.90
N ALA A 268 2.92 -15.32 -7.95
CA ALA A 268 2.86 -16.07 -9.21
C ALA A 268 1.44 -16.06 -9.79
N ASP A 269 0.42 -16.30 -8.98
CA ASP A 269 -0.99 -16.29 -9.39
C ASP A 269 -1.41 -14.92 -9.92
N LEU A 270 -0.98 -13.82 -9.28
CA LEU A 270 -1.21 -12.46 -9.75
C LEU A 270 -0.56 -12.19 -11.13
N LYS A 271 0.64 -12.72 -11.37
CA LYS A 271 1.30 -12.59 -12.68
C LYS A 271 0.56 -13.38 -13.76
N GLN A 272 0.11 -14.59 -13.42
CA GLN A 272 -0.68 -15.41 -14.34
C GLN A 272 -1.98 -14.69 -14.72
N LEU A 273 -2.76 -14.25 -13.73
CA LEU A 273 -4.01 -13.51 -13.95
C LEU A 273 -3.80 -12.23 -14.76
N LYS A 274 -2.68 -11.53 -14.54
CA LYS A 274 -2.32 -10.36 -15.34
C LYS A 274 -2.10 -10.74 -16.81
N GLY A 275 -1.36 -11.82 -17.08
CA GLY A 275 -1.15 -12.32 -18.44
C GLY A 275 -2.44 -12.77 -19.11
N GLU A 276 -3.33 -13.46 -18.38
CA GLU A 276 -4.65 -13.87 -18.87
C GLU A 276 -5.52 -12.65 -19.23
N LEU A 277 -5.49 -11.60 -18.40
CA LEU A 277 -6.20 -10.34 -18.67
C LEU A 277 -5.64 -9.64 -19.92
N GLU A 278 -4.30 -9.55 -20.05
CA GLU A 278 -3.65 -8.97 -21.23
C GLU A 278 -4.04 -9.74 -22.50
N SER A 279 -4.09 -11.08 -22.46
CA SER A 279 -4.54 -11.92 -23.58
C SER A 279 -6.00 -11.66 -23.94
N ALA A 280 -6.90 -11.63 -22.95
CA ALA A 280 -8.32 -11.38 -23.17
C ALA A 280 -8.58 -9.98 -23.78
N VAL A 281 -7.79 -8.98 -23.38
CA VAL A 281 -7.85 -7.63 -23.97
C VAL A 281 -7.45 -7.65 -25.44
N VAL A 282 -6.38 -8.38 -25.80
CA VAL A 282 -5.94 -8.52 -27.20
C VAL A 282 -7.02 -9.23 -28.04
N GLU A 283 -7.60 -10.33 -27.55
CA GLU A 283 -8.68 -11.04 -28.24
C GLU A 283 -9.93 -10.15 -28.44
N LEU A 284 -10.31 -9.37 -27.43
CA LEU A 284 -11.42 -8.43 -27.52
C LEU A 284 -11.14 -7.32 -28.53
N GLN A 285 -9.90 -6.82 -28.58
CA GLN A 285 -9.48 -5.82 -29.56
C GLN A 285 -9.50 -6.40 -30.98
N GLU A 286 -9.05 -7.64 -31.18
CA GLU A 286 -9.14 -8.33 -32.47
C GLU A 286 -10.59 -8.54 -32.91
N SER A 287 -11.47 -8.97 -32.00
CA SER A 287 -12.91 -9.10 -32.25
C SER A 287 -13.55 -7.78 -32.66
N ASN A 288 -13.20 -6.68 -31.97
CA ASN A 288 -13.66 -5.35 -32.32
C ASN A 288 -13.16 -4.90 -33.71
N CYS A 289 -11.92 -5.20 -34.07
CA CYS A 289 -11.38 -4.95 -35.41
C CYS A 289 -12.14 -5.75 -36.49
N LYS A 290 -12.42 -7.03 -36.24
CA LYS A 290 -13.23 -7.87 -37.15
C LYS A 290 -14.64 -7.33 -37.32
N LEU A 291 -15.27 -6.88 -36.21
CA LEU A 291 -16.60 -6.29 -36.23
C LEU A 291 -16.62 -4.96 -37.00
N ALA A 292 -15.59 -4.13 -36.85
CA ALA A 292 -15.43 -2.90 -37.63
C ALA A 292 -15.28 -3.18 -39.14
N ALA A 293 -14.52 -4.22 -39.52
CA ALA A 293 -14.39 -4.65 -40.91
C ALA A 293 -15.73 -5.14 -41.49
N LEU A 294 -16.47 -5.99 -40.75
CA LEU A 294 -17.79 -6.46 -41.17
C LEU A 294 -18.81 -5.32 -41.30
N LYS A 295 -18.75 -4.32 -40.41
CA LYS A 295 -19.57 -3.10 -40.55
C LYS A 295 -19.21 -2.33 -41.80
N ALA A 296 -17.91 -2.17 -42.10
CA ALA A 296 -17.46 -1.50 -43.31
C ALA A 296 -17.88 -2.23 -44.59
N GLU A 297 -17.83 -3.57 -44.61
CA GLU A 297 -18.29 -4.40 -45.72
C GLU A 297 -19.81 -4.33 -45.91
N ARG A 298 -20.57 -4.35 -44.81
CA ARG A 298 -22.03 -4.13 -44.83
C ARG A 298 -22.39 -2.74 -45.35
N ASP A 299 -21.64 -1.72 -44.98
CA ASP A 299 -21.88 -0.36 -45.45
C ASP A 299 -21.44 -0.19 -46.92
N ALA A 300 -20.42 -0.93 -47.39
CA ALA A 300 -20.01 -0.98 -48.80
C ALA A 300 -21.02 -1.73 -49.68
N THR A 301 -21.61 -2.82 -49.19
CA THR A 301 -22.65 -3.60 -49.91
C THR A 301 -24.00 -2.89 -49.94
N ASN A 302 -24.35 -2.12 -48.91
CA ASN A 302 -25.53 -1.23 -48.96
C ASN A 302 -25.37 -0.05 -49.92
N GLY A 303 -24.15 0.28 -50.36
CA GLY A 303 -23.86 1.26 -51.41
C GLY A 303 -23.79 0.68 -52.83
N ALA A 304 -23.74 -0.66 -52.96
CA ALA A 304 -23.72 -1.33 -54.26
C ALA A 304 -25.16 -1.49 -54.77
N PHE A 305 -25.55 -0.56 -55.65
CA PHE A 305 -26.74 -0.68 -56.49
C PHE A 305 -26.83 -2.06 -57.16
N PHE A 306 -28.04 -2.63 -57.16
CA PHE A 306 -28.42 -3.80 -57.95
C PHE A 306 -27.84 -3.74 -59.38
N PRO A 307 -27.25 -4.83 -59.90
CA PRO A 307 -26.84 -4.87 -61.29
C PRO A 307 -28.09 -4.89 -62.18
N VAL A 308 -28.44 -3.74 -62.74
CA VAL A 308 -29.42 -3.63 -63.83
C VAL A 308 -28.80 -4.26 -65.07
N LEU A 309 -29.29 -5.44 -65.41
CA LEU A 309 -29.00 -6.16 -66.65
C LEU A 309 -29.34 -5.27 -67.86
N LYS A 310 -28.33 -4.83 -68.61
CA LYS A 310 -28.52 -4.30 -69.97
C LYS A 310 -28.75 -5.48 -70.92
N LEU A 311 -30.01 -5.85 -71.13
CA LEU A 311 -30.41 -6.82 -72.14
C LEU A 311 -30.43 -6.13 -73.52
N GLY A 312 -29.44 -6.46 -74.35
CA GLY A 312 -29.33 -6.00 -75.73
C GLY A 312 -30.47 -6.54 -76.61
N SER A 313 -31.07 -5.63 -77.37
CA SER A 313 -32.09 -5.90 -78.39
C SER A 313 -31.53 -6.73 -79.55
N LYS A 314 -32.26 -7.79 -79.96
CA LYS A 314 -32.44 -8.19 -81.37
C LYS A 314 -33.64 -9.13 -81.58
N HIS A 315 -34.57 -8.64 -82.41
CA HIS A 315 -35.55 -9.32 -83.30
C HIS A 315 -36.84 -9.96 -82.74
N GLY A 316 -37.94 -9.73 -83.48
CA GLY A 316 -39.13 -10.59 -83.52
C GLY A 316 -40.47 -9.90 -83.19
N SER A 317 -41.18 -9.44 -84.21
CA SER A 317 -42.58 -8.97 -84.13
C SER A 317 -43.56 -10.15 -84.18
N GLY A 318 -44.49 -10.24 -83.23
CA GLY A 318 -45.64 -11.15 -83.35
C GLY A 318 -46.44 -11.41 -82.07
N ASP A 319 -45.80 -11.42 -80.89
CA ASP A 319 -46.45 -11.89 -79.64
C ASP A 319 -46.31 -10.91 -78.45
N LYS A 320 -46.27 -9.60 -78.75
CA LYS A 320 -45.82 -8.59 -77.77
C LYS A 320 -46.83 -8.22 -76.68
N VAL A 321 -48.13 -8.53 -76.84
CA VAL A 321 -49.15 -8.10 -75.86
C VAL A 321 -49.34 -9.13 -74.75
N LYS A 322 -49.35 -10.44 -75.08
CA LYS A 322 -49.45 -11.52 -74.09
C LYS A 322 -48.17 -11.65 -73.26
N ASP A 323 -47.00 -11.51 -73.89
CA ASP A 323 -45.70 -11.65 -73.23
C ASP A 323 -45.40 -10.48 -72.27
N LYS A 324 -45.78 -9.24 -72.63
CA LYS A 324 -45.68 -8.09 -71.72
C LYS A 324 -46.61 -8.23 -70.50
N HIS A 325 -47.82 -8.74 -70.70
CA HIS A 325 -48.77 -8.93 -69.60
C HIS A 325 -48.30 -10.05 -68.66
N ARG A 326 -47.72 -11.13 -69.20
CA ARG A 326 -47.06 -12.18 -68.42
C ARG A 326 -45.87 -11.66 -67.61
N ASN A 327 -44.98 -10.88 -68.24
CA ASN A 327 -43.82 -10.28 -67.54
C ASN A 327 -44.22 -9.25 -66.48
N LEU A 328 -45.29 -8.47 -66.71
CA LEU A 328 -45.85 -7.56 -65.71
C LEU A 328 -46.43 -8.32 -64.52
N HIS A 329 -47.18 -9.40 -64.77
CA HIS A 329 -47.73 -10.25 -63.72
C HIS A 329 -46.61 -10.98 -62.95
N GLU A 330 -45.55 -11.41 -63.61
CA GLU A 330 -44.40 -12.07 -62.97
C GLU A 330 -43.62 -11.08 -62.10
N MET A 331 -43.44 -9.83 -62.58
CA MET A 331 -42.88 -8.74 -61.78
C MET A 331 -43.77 -8.38 -60.59
N GLU A 332 -45.09 -8.31 -60.77
CA GLU A 332 -46.06 -8.06 -59.69
C GLU A 332 -46.03 -9.18 -58.64
N SER A 333 -45.96 -10.45 -59.06
CA SER A 333 -45.77 -11.59 -58.16
C SER A 333 -44.45 -11.49 -57.39
N SER A 334 -43.34 -11.15 -58.06
CA SER A 334 -42.03 -10.98 -57.41
C SER A 334 -42.00 -9.82 -56.41
N LEU A 335 -42.67 -8.71 -56.71
CA LEU A 335 -42.81 -7.58 -55.79
C LEU A 335 -43.64 -7.97 -54.57
N LYS A 336 -44.72 -8.72 -54.76
CA LYS A 336 -45.56 -9.22 -53.67
C LYS A 336 -44.80 -10.19 -52.77
N GLU A 337 -43.98 -11.06 -53.35
CA GLU A 337 -43.10 -11.96 -52.60
C GLU A 337 -42.02 -11.20 -51.82
N LEU A 338 -41.37 -10.21 -52.43
CA LEU A 338 -40.39 -9.37 -51.74
C LEU A 338 -41.02 -8.55 -50.61
N LEU A 339 -42.26 -8.07 -50.79
CA LEU A 339 -42.99 -7.33 -49.77
C LEU A 339 -43.37 -8.24 -48.59
N GLU A 340 -43.75 -9.49 -48.86
CA GLU A 340 -44.02 -10.50 -47.83
C GLU A 340 -42.74 -10.93 -47.10
N GLN A 341 -41.60 -11.00 -47.81
CA GLN A 341 -40.30 -11.24 -47.18
C GLN A 341 -39.83 -10.05 -46.33
N ALA A 342 -40.16 -8.82 -46.72
CA ALA A 342 -39.87 -7.63 -45.94
C ALA A 342 -40.75 -7.56 -44.69
N SER A 343 -42.04 -7.92 -44.80
CA SER A 343 -42.96 -7.97 -43.66
C SER A 343 -42.57 -9.06 -42.66
N SER A 344 -42.21 -10.26 -43.13
CA SER A 344 -41.75 -11.35 -42.24
C SER A 344 -40.47 -10.96 -41.49
N ARG A 345 -39.46 -10.41 -42.19
CA ARG A 345 -38.23 -9.90 -41.55
C ARG A 345 -38.50 -8.79 -40.53
N LEU A 346 -39.46 -7.91 -40.80
CA LEU A 346 -39.84 -6.87 -39.84
C LEU A 346 -40.42 -7.48 -38.56
N THR A 347 -41.27 -8.51 -38.67
CA THR A 347 -41.82 -9.20 -37.51
C THR A 347 -40.77 -9.97 -36.70
N GLU A 348 -39.79 -10.58 -37.36
CA GLU A 348 -38.63 -11.20 -36.70
C GLU A 348 -37.76 -10.17 -35.96
N LEU A 349 -37.51 -9.01 -36.56
CA LEU A 349 -36.80 -7.92 -35.88
C LEU A 349 -37.56 -7.39 -34.66
N GLN A 350 -38.89 -7.33 -34.75
CA GLN A 350 -39.74 -6.92 -33.63
C GLN A 350 -39.69 -7.93 -32.48
N SER A 351 -39.78 -9.23 -32.77
CA SER A 351 -39.69 -10.27 -31.73
C SER A 351 -38.32 -10.30 -31.05
N LEU A 352 -37.23 -10.18 -31.82
CA LEU A 352 -35.87 -10.07 -31.28
C LEU A 352 -35.67 -8.80 -30.44
N HIS A 353 -36.29 -7.68 -30.83
CA HIS A 353 -36.24 -6.46 -30.04
C HIS A 353 -36.96 -6.64 -28.69
N GLU A 354 -38.10 -7.32 -28.69
CA GLU A 354 -38.86 -7.60 -27.48
C GLU A 354 -38.13 -8.58 -26.55
N GLU A 355 -37.44 -9.58 -27.10
CA GLU A 355 -36.53 -10.44 -26.34
C GLU A 355 -35.36 -9.67 -25.74
N ARG A 356 -34.74 -8.78 -26.51
CA ARG A 356 -33.67 -7.90 -26.01
C ARG A 356 -34.15 -7.04 -24.83
N ILE A 357 -35.36 -6.50 -24.88
CA ILE A 357 -35.94 -5.74 -23.77
C ILE A 357 -36.09 -6.62 -22.52
N LYS A 358 -36.58 -7.86 -22.67
CA LYS A 358 -36.71 -8.81 -21.55
C LYS A 358 -35.35 -9.13 -20.93
N ILE A 359 -34.32 -9.34 -21.74
CA ILE A 359 -32.94 -9.59 -21.26
C ILE A 359 -32.41 -8.36 -20.51
N LEU A 360 -32.63 -7.15 -21.02
CA LEU A 360 -32.19 -5.92 -20.36
C LEU A 360 -32.89 -5.73 -19.01
N GLN A 361 -34.18 -6.06 -18.90
CA GLN A 361 -34.91 -6.04 -17.63
C GLN A 361 -34.35 -7.07 -16.64
N GLN A 362 -34.06 -8.29 -17.09
CA GLN A 362 -33.44 -9.32 -16.26
C GLN A 362 -32.06 -8.90 -15.75
N LEU A 363 -31.25 -8.27 -16.60
CA LEU A 363 -29.94 -7.76 -16.24
C LEU A 363 -30.04 -6.66 -15.17
N SER A 364 -30.98 -5.74 -15.31
CA SER A 364 -31.25 -4.71 -14.29
C SER A 364 -31.64 -5.31 -12.94
N ASN A 365 -32.47 -6.36 -12.93
CA ASN A 365 -32.87 -7.04 -11.71
C ASN A 365 -31.67 -7.75 -11.05
N LEU A 366 -30.85 -8.43 -11.83
CA LEU A 366 -29.62 -9.08 -11.33
C LEU A 366 -28.63 -8.08 -10.75
N GLN A 367 -28.46 -6.91 -11.40
CA GLN A 367 -27.61 -5.85 -10.89
C GLN A 367 -28.09 -5.35 -9.52
N LEU A 368 -29.39 -5.13 -9.36
CA LEU A 368 -29.98 -4.69 -8.09
C LEU A 368 -29.77 -5.73 -6.97
N VAL A 369 -29.93 -7.01 -7.28
CA VAL A 369 -29.68 -8.10 -6.31
C VAL A 369 -28.20 -8.14 -5.91
N LEU A 370 -27.28 -8.00 -6.87
CA LEU A 370 -25.84 -7.97 -6.60
C LEU A 370 -25.42 -6.78 -5.74
N GLU A 371 -25.98 -5.60 -6.00
CA GLU A 371 -25.76 -4.41 -5.17
C GLU A 371 -26.28 -4.62 -3.75
N GLY A 372 -27.46 -5.24 -3.60
CA GLY A 372 -28.02 -5.62 -2.30
C GLY A 372 -27.15 -6.62 -1.53
N LEU A 373 -26.60 -7.63 -2.22
CA LEU A 373 -25.69 -8.61 -1.62
C LEU A 373 -24.36 -7.97 -1.18
N ARG A 374 -23.78 -7.08 -2.00
CA ARG A 374 -22.57 -6.34 -1.63
C ARG A 374 -22.80 -5.45 -0.42
N ALA A 375 -23.92 -4.73 -0.37
CA ALA A 375 -24.28 -3.90 0.77
C ALA A 375 -24.40 -4.74 2.05
N LYS A 376 -25.05 -5.91 1.97
CA LYS A 376 -25.16 -6.84 3.09
C LYS A 376 -23.80 -7.38 3.54
N GLN A 377 -22.94 -7.80 2.61
CA GLN A 377 -21.60 -8.29 2.93
C GLN A 377 -20.76 -7.22 3.65
N LEU A 378 -20.81 -5.96 3.17
CA LEU A 378 -20.12 -4.85 3.81
C LEU A 378 -20.66 -4.60 5.22
N GLN A 379 -21.98 -4.66 5.39
CA GLN A 379 -22.64 -4.51 6.69
C GLN A 379 -22.24 -5.62 7.67
N ASP A 380 -22.23 -6.87 7.24
CA ASP A 380 -21.84 -8.03 8.07
C ASP A 380 -20.37 -7.92 8.51
N THR A 381 -19.50 -7.46 7.60
CA THR A 381 -18.07 -7.24 7.90
C THR A 381 -17.89 -6.14 8.95
N LEU A 382 -18.59 -5.01 8.78
CA LEU A 382 -18.53 -3.88 9.71
C LEU A 382 -19.12 -4.25 11.08
N LEU A 383 -20.16 -5.09 11.12
CA LEU A 383 -20.74 -5.58 12.36
C LEU A 383 -19.77 -6.50 13.13
N LEU A 384 -19.04 -7.37 12.41
CA LEU A 384 -18.01 -8.22 13.02
C LEU A 384 -16.86 -7.38 13.60
N GLU A 385 -16.41 -6.36 12.87
CA GLU A 385 -15.37 -5.45 13.33
C GLU A 385 -15.82 -4.67 14.57
N LYS A 386 -17.06 -4.14 14.56
CA LYS A 386 -17.67 -3.48 15.73
C LYS A 386 -17.65 -4.38 16.96
N HIS A 387 -18.08 -5.63 16.85
CA HIS A 387 -18.07 -6.58 17.97
C HIS A 387 -16.66 -6.91 18.45
N THR A 388 -15.67 -6.87 17.57
CA THR A 388 -14.27 -7.08 17.93
C THR A 388 -13.75 -5.90 18.74
N MET A 389 -14.01 -4.66 18.29
CA MET A 389 -13.68 -3.45 19.05
C MET A 389 -14.38 -3.41 20.42
N GLU A 390 -15.66 -3.80 20.50
CA GLU A 390 -16.39 -3.88 21.77
C GLU A 390 -15.72 -4.83 22.78
N LYS A 391 -15.21 -5.98 22.32
CA LYS A 391 -14.48 -6.92 23.19
C LYS A 391 -13.15 -6.34 23.68
N GLU A 392 -12.42 -5.66 22.80
CA GLU A 392 -11.16 -5.00 23.18
C GLU A 392 -11.40 -3.89 24.21
N ILE A 393 -12.46 -3.09 24.03
CA ILE A 393 -12.86 -2.07 25.00
C ILE A 393 -13.21 -2.70 26.36
N GLN A 394 -13.96 -3.81 26.37
CA GLN A 394 -14.29 -4.53 27.62
C GLN A 394 -13.05 -5.10 28.33
N GLN A 395 -12.07 -5.60 27.56
CA GLN A 395 -10.80 -6.05 28.12
C GLN A 395 -10.00 -4.88 28.71
N ALA A 396 -9.95 -3.75 27.99
CA ALA A 396 -9.29 -2.54 28.45
C ALA A 396 -9.97 -2.00 29.72
N SER A 397 -11.30 -1.98 29.79
CA SER A 397 -12.02 -1.53 30.98
C SER A 397 -11.74 -2.43 32.19
N ALA A 398 -11.72 -3.74 32.02
CA ALA A 398 -11.37 -4.67 33.11
C ALA A 398 -9.93 -4.45 33.61
N SER A 399 -9.00 -4.14 32.71
CA SER A 399 -7.62 -3.80 33.10
C SER A 399 -7.53 -2.47 33.84
N LEU A 400 -8.32 -1.47 33.44
CA LEU A 400 -8.39 -0.17 34.09
C LEU A 400 -8.95 -0.31 35.52
N ASP A 401 -10.01 -1.09 35.70
CA ASP A 401 -10.59 -1.36 37.01
C ASP A 401 -9.58 -2.04 37.93
N PHE A 402 -8.79 -2.98 37.41
CA PHE A 402 -7.70 -3.61 38.16
C PHE A 402 -6.65 -2.59 38.64
N TYR A 403 -6.22 -1.67 37.75
CA TYR A 403 -5.26 -0.64 38.14
C TYR A 403 -5.84 0.38 39.12
N ASN A 404 -7.12 0.74 38.99
CA ASN A 404 -7.82 1.60 39.94
C ASN A 404 -7.88 0.96 41.33
N MET A 405 -8.18 -0.34 41.42
CA MET A 405 -8.14 -1.06 42.70
C MET A 405 -6.73 -1.06 43.32
N LYS A 406 -5.69 -1.22 42.50
CA LYS A 406 -4.30 -1.17 42.98
C LYS A 406 -3.92 0.24 43.46
N ALA A 407 -4.35 1.28 42.76
CA ALA A 407 -4.13 2.67 43.16
C ALA A 407 -4.81 2.98 44.50
N ALA A 408 -6.09 2.61 44.66
CA ALA A 408 -6.82 2.78 45.91
C ALA A 408 -6.12 2.08 47.10
N ARG A 409 -5.61 0.86 46.89
CA ARG A 409 -4.84 0.14 47.92
C ARG A 409 -3.56 0.88 48.31
N ILE A 410 -2.85 1.45 47.34
CA ILE A 410 -1.64 2.24 47.59
C ILE A 410 -1.98 3.52 48.36
N GLU A 411 -3.08 4.19 48.00
CA GLU A 411 -3.58 5.37 48.73
C GLU A 411 -3.92 5.05 50.18
N ASP A 412 -4.59 3.94 50.45
CA ASP A 412 -4.91 3.51 51.81
C ASP A 412 -3.64 3.21 52.63
N GLN A 413 -2.64 2.56 52.00
CA GLN A 413 -1.35 2.32 52.64
C GLN A 413 -0.60 3.63 52.95
N LEU A 414 -0.60 4.58 52.02
CA LEU A 414 -0.01 5.91 52.22
C LEU A 414 -0.71 6.67 53.35
N ARG A 415 -2.04 6.59 53.41
CA ARG A 415 -2.84 7.22 54.47
C ARG A 415 -2.47 6.64 55.83
N PHE A 416 -2.38 5.32 55.95
CA PHE A 416 -1.94 4.65 57.17
C PHE A 416 -0.52 5.05 57.60
N CYS A 417 0.43 5.12 56.67
CA CYS A 417 1.78 5.59 56.95
C CYS A 417 1.79 7.06 57.42
N SER A 418 0.97 7.91 56.79
CA SER A 418 0.81 9.31 57.17
C SER A 418 0.29 9.44 58.60
N ASP A 419 -0.73 8.68 58.97
CA ASP A 419 -1.31 8.68 60.33
C ASP A 419 -0.27 8.25 61.38
N GLN A 420 0.57 7.25 61.08
CA GLN A 420 1.66 6.86 61.97
C GLN A 420 2.70 7.97 62.15
N VAL A 421 3.10 8.63 61.05
CA VAL A 421 4.06 9.74 61.10
C VAL A 421 3.50 10.90 61.91
N GLN A 422 2.21 11.23 61.74
CA GLN A 422 1.55 12.25 62.54
C GLN A 422 1.56 11.89 64.03
N LYS A 423 1.19 10.66 64.39
CA LYS A 423 1.20 10.20 65.79
C LYS A 423 2.59 10.26 66.42
N LEU A 424 3.63 9.81 65.71
CA LEU A 424 5.02 9.93 66.17
C LEU A 424 5.44 11.40 66.31
N GLY A 425 4.97 12.28 65.44
CA GLY A 425 5.17 13.73 65.53
C GLY A 425 4.56 14.31 66.81
N GLU A 426 3.32 13.95 67.12
CA GLU A 426 2.61 14.35 68.34
C GLU A 426 3.33 13.82 69.61
N GLU A 427 3.74 12.54 69.61
CA GLU A 427 4.51 11.96 70.72
C GLU A 427 5.87 12.66 70.92
N ARG A 428 6.57 13.00 69.82
CA ARG A 428 7.83 13.73 69.87
C ARG A 428 7.61 15.13 70.45
N PHE A 429 6.54 15.81 70.04
CA PHE A 429 6.18 17.12 70.60
C PHE A 429 5.91 17.04 72.10
N GLN A 430 5.11 16.06 72.55
CA GLN A 430 4.82 15.82 73.96
C GLN A 430 6.10 15.58 74.78
N LYS A 431 7.02 14.74 74.27
CA LYS A 431 8.32 14.44 74.89
C LYS A 431 9.23 15.67 74.94
N SER A 432 9.22 16.51 73.91
CA SER A 432 9.98 17.77 73.90
C SER A 432 9.51 18.72 74.99
N VAL A 433 8.19 18.88 75.14
CA VAL A 433 7.60 19.74 76.19
C VAL A 433 7.91 19.22 77.59
N SER A 434 7.86 17.90 77.81
CA SER A 434 8.21 17.32 79.11
C SER A 434 9.71 17.48 79.42
N LEU A 435 10.58 17.29 78.43
CA LEU A 435 12.02 17.52 78.56
C LEU A 435 12.30 18.98 78.94
N GLU A 436 11.71 19.95 78.24
CA GLU A 436 11.89 21.37 78.55
C GLU A 436 11.43 21.71 79.97
N ASN A 437 10.30 21.18 80.43
CA ASN A 437 9.82 21.34 81.80
C ASN A 437 10.78 20.75 82.84
N THR A 438 11.33 19.55 82.58
CA THR A 438 12.33 18.95 83.49
C THR A 438 13.63 19.73 83.53
N GLN A 439 14.08 20.25 82.38
CA GLN A 439 15.27 21.10 82.29
C GLN A 439 15.09 22.41 83.04
N LYS A 440 13.88 23.01 83.00
CA LYS A 440 13.53 24.18 83.80
C LYS A 440 13.60 23.89 85.30
N ARG A 441 13.01 22.78 85.75
CA ARG A 441 13.10 22.33 87.16
C ARG A 441 14.54 22.07 87.62
N LEU A 442 15.36 21.43 86.79
CA LEU A 442 16.78 21.22 87.07
C LEU A 442 17.55 22.54 87.23
N SER A 443 17.21 23.53 86.40
CA SER A 443 17.80 24.86 86.48
C SER A 443 17.43 25.56 87.79
N ASP A 444 16.18 25.42 88.24
CA ASP A 444 15.72 25.96 89.53
C ASP A 444 16.35 25.24 90.73
N ILE A 445 16.46 23.90 90.69
CA ILE A 445 17.15 23.11 91.73
C ILE A 445 18.64 23.49 91.80
N ARG A 446 19.31 23.65 90.65
CA ARG A 446 20.71 24.14 90.62
C ARG A 446 20.85 25.49 91.29
N ARG A 447 19.95 26.43 91.01
CA ARG A 447 19.94 27.77 91.63
C ARG A 447 19.78 27.66 93.15
N SER A 448 18.81 26.88 93.62
CA SER A 448 18.57 26.64 95.05
C SER A 448 19.76 25.96 95.74
N SER A 449 20.34 24.93 95.10
CA SER A 449 21.54 24.25 95.61
C SER A 449 22.74 25.20 95.71
N HIS A 450 22.92 26.09 94.73
CA HIS A 450 23.99 27.08 94.78
C HIS A 450 23.79 28.07 95.94
N GLN A 451 22.56 28.52 96.15
CA GLN A 451 22.21 29.42 97.25
C GLN A 451 22.37 28.76 98.63
N ALA A 452 21.99 27.48 98.77
CA ALA A 452 22.20 26.71 99.99
C ALA A 452 23.69 26.49 100.29
N ARG A 453 24.49 26.28 99.24
CA ARG A 453 25.95 26.14 99.36
C ARG A 453 26.61 27.44 99.82
N GLU A 454 26.24 28.57 99.24
CA GLU A 454 26.70 29.91 99.69
C GLU A 454 26.33 30.15 101.16
N SER A 455 25.09 29.85 101.57
CA SER A 455 24.65 29.98 102.96
C SER A 455 25.40 29.05 103.94
N SER A 456 25.74 27.84 103.50
CA SER A 456 26.55 26.90 104.28
C SER A 456 27.99 27.40 104.43
N GLU A 457 28.60 27.91 103.36
CA GLU A 457 29.94 28.51 103.39
C GLU A 457 29.99 29.73 104.32
N ASP A 458 28.97 30.61 104.25
CA ASP A 458 28.81 31.74 105.18
C ASP A 458 28.66 31.30 106.64
N SER A 459 27.88 30.24 106.89
CA SER A 459 27.69 29.68 108.22
C SER A 459 28.98 29.04 108.77
N GLN A 460 29.76 28.35 107.92
CA GLN A 460 31.08 27.82 108.28
C GLN A 460 32.06 28.93 108.63
N LEU A 461 32.13 29.99 107.81
CA LEU A 461 32.96 31.18 108.09
C LEU A 461 32.58 31.84 109.42
N LYS A 462 31.28 31.91 109.75
CA LYS A 462 30.82 32.37 111.07
C LYS A 462 31.29 31.46 112.20
N ILE A 463 31.15 30.14 112.07
CA ILE A 463 31.60 29.17 113.09
C ILE A 463 33.11 29.29 113.31
N GLU A 464 33.89 29.45 112.25
CA GLU A 464 35.35 29.57 112.29
C GLU A 464 35.78 30.88 112.97
N LYS A 465 35.08 32.00 112.70
CA LYS A 465 35.21 33.25 113.45
C LYS A 465 34.83 33.11 114.93
N SER A 466 33.77 32.37 115.25
CA SER A 466 33.39 32.09 116.65
C SER A 466 34.43 31.24 117.37
N ARG A 467 35.01 30.24 116.68
CA ARG A 467 36.06 29.36 117.21
C ARG A 467 37.35 30.13 117.50
N THR A 468 37.75 31.01 116.59
CA THR A 468 38.92 31.88 116.78
C THR A 468 38.72 32.86 117.94
N ALA A 469 37.52 33.45 118.08
CA ALA A 469 37.17 34.29 119.22
C ALA A 469 37.14 33.55 120.58
N LEU A 470 36.86 32.25 120.60
CA LEU A 470 36.86 31.40 121.82
C LEU A 470 38.27 30.91 122.22
N VAL A 471 39.24 31.00 121.32
CA VAL A 471 40.66 30.64 121.59
C VAL A 471 41.47 31.86 122.05
N GLU A 472 40.96 33.07 121.86
CA GLU A 472 41.57 34.34 122.30
C GLU A 472 41.02 34.89 123.63
N SER A 473 40.10 34.18 124.31
CA SER A 473 39.60 34.48 125.65
C SER A 473 40.04 33.42 126.66
#